data_AF-A0A291GPM3-F1
#
_entry.id   AF-A0A291GPM3-F1
#
_cell.length_a   1.000
_cell.length_b   1.000
_cell.length_c   1.000
_cell.angle_alpha   90.00
_cell.angle_beta   90.00
_cell.angle_gamma   90.00
#
_symmetry.space_group_name_H-M   'P 1'
#
loop_
_entity.id
_entity.type
_entity.pdbx_description
1 polymer ?
#
loop_
_entity_poly.entity_id
_entity_poly.type
_entity_poly.pdbx_seq_one_letter_code
_entity_poly.pdbx_strand_id
1 'polypeptide(L)'
;MITTLTDTTASTINKQMIEMRETFGENTIGRVLTLIIIATGDVEKPLEAAVAASHEHPARVIVVDAEPEAASSGLDAEIRVGRDAGAAEVVILRARGDVLSSLDTLVMALLLPDAPIVTWWPENAPSSPVHDVLGSMSQRRITDAAACADPLGTLKRLRRGYASGDSDLAWSRLTRWRGLVASAYEVPPVAVPQQIQVSGTADNPSVTLMAGWLQHALGVDVEVLPPREGAPDCAGVHSVRLVREDGTIELSRVDDDSIIMKLPGDDTGQHVTMPRRTLPELVTEELRRLDPDEVYGEVLASTYSSIGDAATFATGKPAPQDVVGPDADAVAAAAASATAAQLAAALAERPQAHLVLTGGTVGTRTAAALPEALLAAGVDCSRLHLWWGDERYVDPDSAERNEVGVRESLLAPLQSTAGLPARHVHVMPSPADGMSLDDAAAWYGQQLDQMGGDEPFSTRGQAFFDVLLLGVGPDGHIASLFPQHPGQRRVSTSAAGVTDSPKPPSERISLTWPVLNSARHVALLVAGAEKAGAVRDAHGQIDPWRVPASSVRGLESTTWYLDEAAAQIPS
;
A
#
# COMPACT_ATOMS: atom_id res chain seq x y z
N MET A 1 17.07 37.22 -4.52
CA MET A 1 18.30 37.07 -5.31
C MET A 1 18.41 35.62 -5.72
N ILE A 2 18.85 35.37 -6.96
CA ILE A 2 19.03 34.03 -7.52
C ILE A 2 20.51 33.82 -7.84
N THR A 3 21.08 32.69 -7.42
CA THR A 3 22.45 32.26 -7.79
C THR A 3 22.38 30.85 -8.37
N THR A 4 22.95 30.67 -9.56
CA THR A 4 23.00 29.38 -10.26
C THR A 4 24.41 28.81 -10.20
N LEU A 5 24.51 27.53 -9.87
CA LEU A 5 25.74 26.74 -9.84
C LEU A 5 25.60 25.60 -10.85
N THR A 6 26.56 25.49 -11.77
CA THR A 6 26.61 24.43 -12.79
C THR A 6 27.67 23.41 -12.44
N ASP A 7 27.38 22.13 -12.63
CA ASP A 7 28.28 21.00 -12.37
C ASP A 7 28.93 21.09 -10.97
N THR A 8 28.07 21.11 -9.96
CA THR A 8 28.40 21.47 -8.57
C THR A 8 28.34 20.27 -7.62
N THR A 9 28.62 20.52 -6.34
CA THR A 9 28.52 19.52 -5.26
C THR A 9 27.69 20.07 -4.10
N ALA A 10 27.13 19.19 -3.27
CA ALA A 10 26.41 19.59 -2.05
C ALA A 10 27.27 20.48 -1.13
N SER A 11 28.59 20.23 -1.04
CA SER A 11 29.50 21.07 -0.26
C SER A 11 29.63 22.48 -0.83
N THR A 12 29.70 22.63 -2.16
CA THR A 12 29.76 23.94 -2.82
C THR A 12 28.46 24.71 -2.62
N ILE A 13 27.32 24.03 -2.74
CA ILE A 13 25.99 24.60 -2.50
C ILE A 13 25.91 25.12 -1.06
N ASN A 14 26.24 24.29 -0.07
CA ASN A 14 26.17 24.68 1.34
C ASN A 14 27.09 25.87 1.66
N LYS A 15 28.30 25.89 1.08
CA LYS A 15 29.22 27.04 1.23
C LYS A 15 28.62 28.32 0.66
N GLN A 16 28.05 28.26 -0.54
CA GLN A 16 27.40 29.41 -1.18
C GLN A 16 26.22 29.93 -0.35
N MET A 17 25.43 29.03 0.25
CA MET A 17 24.32 29.41 1.13
C MET A 17 24.80 30.15 2.38
N ILE A 18 25.90 29.68 3.01
CA ILE A 18 26.51 30.37 4.16
C ILE A 18 26.98 31.77 3.76
N GLU A 19 27.71 31.89 2.65
CA GLU A 19 28.22 33.18 2.15
C GLU A 19 27.07 34.17 1.85
N MET A 20 25.97 33.69 1.26
CA MET A 20 24.79 34.51 0.99
C MET A 20 24.14 35.00 2.29
N ARG A 21 24.01 34.16 3.32
CA ARG A 21 23.46 34.59 4.62
C ARG A 21 24.29 35.68 5.28
N GLU A 22 25.60 35.51 5.29
CA GLU A 22 26.54 36.49 5.88
C GLU A 22 26.48 37.83 5.14
N THR A 23 26.38 37.78 3.80
CA THR A 23 26.35 38.97 2.94
C THR A 23 25.07 39.76 3.09
N PHE A 24 23.91 39.08 3.25
CA PHE A 24 22.61 39.74 3.25
C PHE A 24 22.03 40.00 4.64
N GLY A 25 22.78 39.66 5.70
CA GLY A 25 22.39 40.01 7.07
C GLY A 25 21.08 39.36 7.50
N GLU A 26 20.76 38.17 6.98
CA GLU A 26 19.68 37.31 7.51
C GLU A 26 20.11 36.70 8.85
N ASN A 27 20.34 37.57 9.84
CA ASN A 27 20.50 37.16 11.21
C ASN A 27 19.13 36.70 11.73
N THR A 28 18.98 35.39 11.86
CA THR A 28 17.98 34.71 12.71
C THR A 28 16.51 34.90 12.31
N ILE A 29 16.10 34.34 11.17
CA ILE A 29 14.80 33.66 11.16
C ILE A 29 15.08 32.24 11.64
N GLY A 30 14.63 31.93 12.86
CA GLY A 30 14.70 30.58 13.40
C GLY A 30 13.83 29.68 12.52
N ARG A 31 14.49 28.92 11.64
CA ARG A 31 13.80 27.97 10.78
C ARG A 31 13.28 26.84 11.65
N VAL A 32 12.05 26.44 11.39
CA VAL A 32 11.36 25.46 12.20
C VAL A 32 11.24 24.11 11.50
N LEU A 33 11.55 24.03 10.19
CA LEU A 33 11.55 22.77 9.43
C LEU A 33 12.38 22.85 8.13
N THR A 34 12.66 21.68 7.56
CA THR A 34 13.07 21.50 6.16
C THR A 34 11.92 20.89 5.37
N LEU A 35 11.51 21.54 4.27
CA LEU A 35 10.50 21.04 3.34
C LEU A 35 11.20 20.59 2.06
N ILE A 36 11.14 19.30 1.77
CA ILE A 36 11.64 18.68 0.55
C ILE A 36 10.47 18.55 -0.42
N ILE A 37 10.62 19.03 -1.64
CA ILE A 37 9.63 18.92 -2.72
C ILE A 37 10.23 18.07 -3.83
N ILE A 38 9.55 16.99 -4.19
CA ILE A 38 9.96 16.11 -5.28
C ILE A 38 9.00 16.35 -6.43
N ALA A 39 9.48 17.06 -7.45
CA ALA A 39 8.67 17.47 -8.60
C ALA A 39 9.21 16.83 -9.88
N THR A 40 8.31 16.46 -10.78
CA THR A 40 8.62 15.86 -12.08
C THR A 40 7.94 16.67 -13.17
N GLY A 41 8.48 17.86 -13.49
CA GLY A 41 7.84 18.76 -14.45
C GLY A 41 7.87 20.22 -13.98
N ASP A 42 6.70 20.84 -13.83
CA ASP A 42 6.58 22.24 -13.43
C ASP A 42 6.91 22.43 -11.94
N VAL A 43 8.14 22.87 -11.68
CA VAL A 43 8.66 23.17 -10.34
C VAL A 43 8.08 24.46 -9.74
N GLU A 44 7.66 25.43 -10.56
CA GLU A 44 7.35 26.77 -10.05
C GLU A 44 6.06 26.78 -9.22
N LYS A 45 5.02 26.06 -9.63
CA LYS A 45 3.75 26.05 -8.88
C LYS A 45 3.88 25.41 -7.48
N PRO A 46 4.51 24.23 -7.29
CA PRO A 46 4.80 23.72 -5.95
C PRO A 46 5.71 24.64 -5.14
N LEU A 47 6.69 25.26 -5.78
CA LEU A 47 7.61 26.19 -5.13
C LEU A 47 6.90 27.46 -4.64
N GLU A 48 6.03 28.06 -5.44
CA GLU A 48 5.20 29.20 -5.05
C GLU A 48 4.34 28.87 -3.82
N ALA A 49 3.75 27.67 -3.79
CA ALA A 49 2.98 27.20 -2.63
C ALA A 49 3.83 27.05 -1.37
N ALA A 50 5.03 26.48 -1.49
CA ALA A 50 5.97 26.34 -0.39
C ALA A 50 6.50 27.69 0.12
N VAL A 51 6.82 28.62 -0.78
CA VAL A 51 7.23 29.99 -0.43
C VAL A 51 6.10 30.71 0.30
N ALA A 52 4.85 30.59 -0.18
CA ALA A 52 3.70 31.17 0.50
C ALA A 52 3.51 30.56 1.90
N ALA A 53 3.62 29.23 2.05
CA ALA A 53 3.52 28.55 3.33
C ALA A 53 4.64 28.94 4.31
N SER A 54 5.82 29.29 3.80
CA SER A 54 6.98 29.70 4.61
C SER A 54 6.74 30.97 5.44
N HIS A 55 5.77 31.80 5.07
CA HIS A 55 5.39 32.97 5.85
C HIS A 55 4.78 32.62 7.22
N GLU A 56 4.06 31.50 7.30
CA GLU A 56 3.55 30.94 8.57
C GLU A 56 4.53 29.93 9.18
N HIS A 57 5.28 29.22 8.34
CA HIS A 57 6.20 28.14 8.74
C HIS A 57 7.60 28.36 8.15
N PRO A 58 8.44 29.22 8.76
CA PRO A 58 9.77 29.52 8.22
C PRO A 58 10.61 28.25 8.00
N ALA A 59 10.95 27.98 6.75
CA ALA A 59 11.50 26.70 6.31
C ALA A 59 12.73 26.85 5.42
N ARG A 60 13.58 25.83 5.40
CA ARG A 60 14.45 25.57 4.25
C ARG A 60 13.64 24.76 3.24
N VAL A 61 13.50 25.26 2.02
CA VAL A 61 12.81 24.55 0.94
C VAL A 61 13.87 23.96 0.02
N ILE A 62 13.86 22.65 -0.15
CA ILE A 62 14.74 21.93 -1.08
C ILE A 62 13.84 21.33 -2.15
N VAL A 63 14.00 21.76 -3.39
CA VAL A 63 13.32 21.14 -4.53
C VAL A 63 14.28 20.18 -5.21
N VAL A 64 13.84 18.95 -5.45
CA VAL A 64 14.55 17.96 -6.25
C VAL A 64 13.84 17.83 -7.59
N ASP A 65 14.49 18.30 -8.64
CA ASP A 65 14.10 18.17 -10.03
C ASP A 65 15.00 17.09 -10.66
N ALA A 66 14.41 15.93 -10.96
CA ALA A 66 15.14 14.73 -11.35
C ALA A 66 14.94 14.41 -12.85
N GLU A 67 16.06 14.29 -13.58
CA GLU A 67 16.08 13.88 -14.98
C GLU A 67 16.82 12.53 -15.13
N PRO A 68 16.16 11.38 -14.90
CA PRO A 68 16.80 10.08 -14.95
C PRO A 68 17.28 9.68 -16.35
N GLU A 69 16.59 10.14 -17.40
CA GLU A 69 16.90 9.82 -18.80
C GLU A 69 17.94 10.76 -19.42
N ALA A 70 18.61 11.61 -18.63
CA ALA A 70 19.60 12.55 -19.12
C ALA A 70 20.85 11.82 -19.65
N ALA A 71 21.34 12.26 -20.82
CA ALA A 71 22.51 11.66 -21.48
C ALA A 71 23.85 11.86 -20.73
N SER A 72 23.87 12.71 -19.70
CA SER A 72 25.05 13.03 -18.91
C SER A 72 24.71 13.14 -17.43
N SER A 73 25.52 12.53 -16.58
CA SER A 73 25.41 12.62 -15.13
C SER A 73 25.95 13.96 -14.61
N GLY A 74 25.26 14.59 -13.67
CA GLY A 74 25.71 15.85 -13.07
C GLY A 74 24.67 16.49 -12.15
N LEU A 75 25.10 17.49 -11.39
CA LEU A 75 24.25 18.24 -10.47
C LEU A 75 24.38 19.73 -10.76
N ASP A 76 23.27 20.37 -11.10
CA ASP A 76 23.16 21.82 -11.09
C ASP A 76 22.31 22.26 -9.89
N ALA A 77 22.52 23.49 -9.42
CA ALA A 77 21.73 24.03 -8.32
C ALA A 77 21.39 25.50 -8.53
N GLU A 78 20.23 25.90 -8.01
CA GLU A 78 19.79 27.27 -7.97
C GLU A 78 19.40 27.63 -6.53
N ILE A 79 20.02 28.68 -5.99
CA ILE A 79 19.78 29.15 -4.63
C ILE A 79 19.00 30.46 -4.73
N ARG A 80 17.83 30.52 -4.09
CA ARG A 80 17.03 31.74 -3.97
C ARG A 80 16.96 32.20 -2.51
N VAL A 81 17.23 33.49 -2.27
CA VAL A 81 17.15 34.14 -0.94
C VAL A 81 16.47 35.51 -1.01
N GLY A 82 15.99 36.02 0.11
CA GLY A 82 15.31 37.31 0.21
C GLY A 82 14.00 37.34 -0.60
N ARG A 83 13.77 38.41 -1.39
CA ARG A 83 12.50 38.62 -2.13
C ARG A 83 12.05 37.43 -2.98
N ASP A 84 13.00 36.68 -3.55
CA ASP A 84 12.71 35.57 -4.47
C ASP A 84 12.45 34.23 -3.73
N ALA A 85 12.57 34.22 -2.40
CA ALA A 85 12.32 33.06 -1.54
C ALA A 85 11.34 33.37 -0.39
N GLY A 86 10.86 34.61 -0.29
CA GLY A 86 9.96 35.03 0.78
C GLY A 86 10.63 34.91 2.15
N ALA A 87 10.01 34.17 3.06
CA ALA A 87 10.57 33.84 4.38
C ALA A 87 11.35 32.51 4.39
N ALA A 88 11.47 31.84 3.24
CA ALA A 88 12.26 30.62 3.06
C ALA A 88 13.67 30.91 2.55
N GLU A 89 14.53 29.89 2.67
CA GLU A 89 15.71 29.74 1.82
C GLU A 89 15.45 28.57 0.88
N VAL A 90 15.49 28.84 -0.41
CA VAL A 90 15.14 27.87 -1.45
C VAL A 90 16.41 27.36 -2.11
N VAL A 91 16.52 26.04 -2.24
CA VAL A 91 17.53 25.37 -3.04
C VAL A 91 16.83 24.45 -4.03
N ILE A 92 17.01 24.71 -5.32
CA ILE A 92 16.52 23.83 -6.39
C ILE A 92 17.72 23.01 -6.87
N LEU A 93 17.63 21.70 -6.76
CA LEU A 93 18.61 20.72 -7.21
C LEU A 93 18.12 20.11 -8.51
N ARG A 94 18.91 20.26 -9.58
CA ARG A 94 18.66 19.60 -10.86
C ARG A 94 19.63 18.44 -11.00
N ALA A 95 19.17 17.25 -10.65
CA ALA A 95 19.98 16.04 -10.63
C ALA A 95 19.77 15.24 -11.92
N ARG A 96 20.88 14.93 -12.62
CA ARG A 96 20.90 14.22 -13.90
C ARG A 96 21.69 12.92 -13.81
N GLY A 97 21.21 11.87 -14.46
CA GLY A 97 21.92 10.59 -14.61
C GLY A 97 22.24 9.90 -13.28
N ASP A 98 23.47 9.38 -13.14
CA ASP A 98 23.88 8.51 -12.03
C ASP A 98 23.81 9.18 -10.64
N VAL A 99 23.77 10.51 -10.59
CA VAL A 99 23.65 11.30 -9.35
C VAL A 99 22.37 10.96 -8.58
N LEU A 100 21.34 10.49 -9.26
CA LEU A 100 20.07 10.10 -8.65
C LEU A 100 20.21 8.95 -7.64
N SER A 101 21.22 8.08 -7.82
CA SER A 101 21.51 6.98 -6.91
C SER A 101 22.03 7.42 -5.53
N SER A 102 22.40 8.70 -5.39
CA SER A 102 22.97 9.29 -4.15
C SER A 102 22.20 10.52 -3.68
N LEU A 103 20.92 10.63 -4.04
CA LEU A 103 20.05 11.77 -3.68
C LEU A 103 19.93 11.97 -2.16
N ASP A 104 19.84 10.88 -1.40
CA ASP A 104 19.85 10.91 0.06
C ASP A 104 21.05 11.67 0.62
N THR A 105 22.24 11.35 0.15
CA THR A 105 23.51 11.91 0.61
C THR A 105 23.59 13.41 0.26
N LEU A 106 23.09 13.79 -0.92
CA LEU A 106 23.04 15.19 -1.35
C LEU A 106 22.08 16.02 -0.48
N VAL A 107 20.87 15.51 -0.24
CA VAL A 107 19.84 16.20 0.54
C VAL A 107 20.26 16.27 2.01
N MET A 108 20.80 15.18 2.57
CA MET A 108 21.29 15.12 3.97
C MET A 108 22.29 16.23 4.29
N ALA A 109 23.21 16.54 3.37
CA ALA A 109 24.19 17.60 3.53
C ALA A 109 23.59 19.02 3.57
N LEU A 110 22.34 19.17 3.11
CA LEU A 110 21.59 20.42 3.03
C LEU A 110 20.47 20.52 4.08
N LEU A 111 20.30 19.52 4.94
CA LEU A 111 19.28 19.56 6.01
C LEU A 111 19.64 20.60 7.08
N LEU A 112 18.61 21.07 7.78
CA LEU A 112 18.80 21.84 9.01
C LEU A 112 19.00 20.86 10.18
N PRO A 113 20.05 21.03 11.01
CA PRO A 113 20.24 20.21 12.20
C PRO A 113 19.05 20.35 13.15
N ASP A 114 18.60 19.23 13.72
CA ASP A 114 17.55 19.14 14.75
C ASP A 114 16.18 19.73 14.37
N ALA A 115 15.94 19.99 13.08
CA ALA A 115 14.67 20.47 12.57
C ALA A 115 13.86 19.33 11.93
N PRO A 116 12.53 19.30 12.12
CA PRO A 116 11.66 18.38 11.39
C PRO A 116 11.85 18.47 9.86
N ILE A 117 11.75 17.32 9.22
CA ILE A 117 11.85 17.10 7.79
C ILE A 117 10.47 16.67 7.29
N VAL A 118 9.98 17.41 6.30
CA VAL A 118 8.72 17.14 5.60
C VAL A 118 9.06 16.86 4.15
N THR A 119 8.60 15.76 3.59
CA THR A 119 8.69 15.51 2.14
C THR A 119 7.31 15.61 1.51
N TRP A 120 7.24 16.31 0.37
CA TRP A 120 6.02 16.51 -0.38
C TRP A 120 6.20 16.11 -1.84
N TRP A 121 5.30 15.24 -2.32
CA TRP A 121 5.11 14.90 -3.73
C TRP A 121 3.87 15.64 -4.26
N PRO A 122 4.03 16.74 -5.01
CA PRO A 122 2.93 17.49 -5.60
C PRO A 122 2.16 16.69 -6.66
N GLU A 123 2.84 15.74 -7.28
CA GLU A 123 2.33 14.79 -8.27
C GLU A 123 3.19 13.52 -8.22
N ASN A 124 2.77 12.45 -8.90
CA ASN A 124 3.52 11.19 -9.02
C ASN A 124 4.01 10.63 -7.68
N ALA A 125 3.13 10.66 -6.67
CA ALA A 125 3.45 10.15 -5.35
C ALA A 125 3.88 8.67 -5.39
N PRO A 126 4.92 8.28 -4.65
CA PRO A 126 5.33 6.89 -4.53
C PRO A 126 4.20 6.08 -3.88
N SER A 127 4.16 4.77 -4.16
CA SER A 127 3.17 3.87 -3.57
C SER A 127 3.29 3.75 -2.05
N SER A 128 4.47 3.99 -1.49
CA SER A 128 4.71 4.10 -0.06
C SER A 128 5.67 5.26 0.20
N PRO A 129 5.16 6.40 0.66
CA PRO A 129 5.99 7.55 0.99
C PRO A 129 7.06 7.22 2.03
N VAL A 130 6.78 6.40 3.04
CA VAL A 130 7.75 6.07 4.10
C VAL A 130 8.97 5.28 3.61
N HIS A 131 8.84 4.54 2.51
CA HIS A 131 9.92 3.71 1.95
C HIS A 131 10.64 4.38 0.77
N ASP A 132 10.21 5.57 0.37
CA ASP A 132 10.98 6.41 -0.53
C ASP A 132 12.30 6.87 0.12
N VAL A 133 13.34 7.06 -0.69
CA VAL A 133 14.67 7.48 -0.24
C VAL A 133 14.62 8.76 0.61
N LEU A 134 13.88 9.77 0.17
CA LEU A 134 13.71 11.05 0.88
C LEU A 134 12.53 11.02 1.85
N GLY A 135 11.53 10.19 1.57
CA GLY A 135 10.43 9.95 2.49
C GLY A 135 10.85 9.29 3.81
N SER A 136 11.75 8.31 3.77
CA SER A 136 12.21 7.55 4.94
C SER A 136 12.90 8.40 6.02
N MET A 137 13.51 9.54 5.63
CA MET A 137 14.10 10.51 6.57
C MET A 137 13.10 11.54 7.10
N SER A 138 11.86 11.55 6.61
CA SER A 138 10.85 12.59 6.89
C SER A 138 9.86 12.16 7.97
N GLN A 139 9.53 13.07 8.89
CA GLN A 139 8.48 12.82 9.89
C GLN A 139 7.08 12.95 9.30
N ARG A 140 6.90 13.91 8.36
CA ARG A 140 5.65 14.13 7.64
C ARG A 140 5.87 13.91 6.15
N ARG A 141 4.95 13.20 5.50
CA ARG A 141 5.03 12.82 4.08
C ARG A 141 3.70 13.16 3.42
N ILE A 142 3.72 14.21 2.61
CA ILE A 142 2.54 14.81 2.00
C ILE A 142 2.43 14.34 0.55
N THR A 143 1.27 13.86 0.15
CA THR A 143 0.96 13.49 -1.24
C THR A 143 -0.22 14.30 -1.77
N ASP A 144 -0.41 14.35 -3.09
CA ASP A 144 -1.64 14.86 -3.70
C ASP A 144 -2.17 13.88 -4.73
N ALA A 145 -2.95 12.90 -4.28
CA ALA A 145 -3.57 11.90 -5.14
C ALA A 145 -4.43 12.56 -6.23
N ALA A 146 -5.09 13.69 -5.93
CA ALA A 146 -5.92 14.40 -6.89
C ALA A 146 -5.13 15.03 -8.06
N ALA A 147 -3.82 15.23 -7.90
CA ALA A 147 -2.93 15.76 -8.93
C ALA A 147 -2.20 14.66 -9.73
N CYS A 148 -2.36 13.39 -9.36
CA CYS A 148 -1.74 12.27 -10.06
C CYS A 148 -2.55 11.86 -11.31
N ALA A 149 -1.90 11.19 -12.27
CA ALA A 149 -2.53 10.76 -13.51
C ALA A 149 -3.73 9.79 -13.30
N ASP A 150 -3.65 8.94 -12.29
CA ASP A 150 -4.76 8.08 -11.84
C ASP A 150 -5.05 8.35 -10.35
N PRO A 151 -5.96 9.30 -10.04
CA PRO A 151 -6.19 9.72 -8.67
C PRO A 151 -6.69 8.63 -7.72
N LEU A 152 -7.66 7.83 -8.16
CA LEU A 152 -8.21 6.75 -7.32
C LEU A 152 -7.23 5.59 -7.21
N GLY A 153 -6.50 5.25 -8.27
CA GLY A 153 -5.42 4.27 -8.20
C GLY A 153 -4.33 4.72 -7.24
N THR A 154 -3.91 5.99 -7.27
CA THR A 154 -2.96 6.56 -6.32
C THR A 154 -3.47 6.41 -4.89
N LEU A 155 -4.71 6.81 -4.60
CA LEU A 155 -5.25 6.69 -3.24
C LEU A 155 -5.31 5.23 -2.76
N LYS A 156 -5.64 4.29 -3.65
CA LYS A 156 -5.60 2.84 -3.36
C LYS A 156 -4.18 2.33 -3.11
N ARG A 157 -3.16 2.86 -3.80
CA ARG A 157 -1.73 2.52 -3.57
C ARG A 157 -1.27 3.07 -2.23
N LEU A 158 -1.53 4.34 -1.96
CA LEU A 158 -1.19 5.01 -0.70
C LEU A 158 -1.81 4.30 0.52
N ARG A 159 -3.03 3.74 0.39
CA ARG A 159 -3.60 2.89 1.45
C ARG A 159 -2.71 1.72 1.84
N ARG A 160 -2.07 1.05 0.88
CA ARG A 160 -1.29 -0.18 1.11
C ARG A 160 0.05 0.12 1.76
N GLY A 161 0.67 1.22 1.34
CA GLY A 161 1.94 1.70 1.87
C GLY A 161 1.81 2.77 2.96
N TYR A 162 0.61 2.91 3.55
CA TYR A 162 0.34 3.92 4.58
C TYR A 162 1.19 3.63 5.82
N ALA A 163 1.90 4.66 6.25
CA ALA A 163 2.54 4.68 7.54
C ALA A 163 2.17 5.95 8.31
N SER A 164 2.31 5.86 9.63
CA SER A 164 2.11 7.00 10.52
C SER A 164 2.97 8.19 10.11
N GLY A 165 2.34 9.35 9.87
CA GLY A 165 2.99 10.55 9.31
C GLY A 165 2.74 10.78 7.81
N ASP A 166 2.07 9.85 7.12
CA ASP A 166 1.56 10.07 5.76
C ASP A 166 0.28 10.90 5.78
N SER A 167 0.14 11.81 4.82
CA SER A 167 -1.08 12.56 4.57
C SER A 167 -1.27 12.84 3.09
N ASP A 168 -2.51 13.12 2.68
CA ASP A 168 -2.83 13.46 1.30
C ASP A 168 -3.65 14.76 1.24
N LEU A 169 -3.30 15.67 0.34
CA LEU A 169 -3.99 16.95 0.19
C LEU A 169 -5.46 16.79 -0.21
N ALA A 170 -5.89 15.66 -0.78
CA ALA A 170 -7.29 15.37 -1.01
C ALA A 170 -8.08 15.22 0.30
N TRP A 171 -7.43 14.80 1.39
CA TRP A 171 -8.00 14.80 2.75
C TRP A 171 -8.07 16.20 3.34
N SER A 172 -7.00 17.00 3.19
CA SER A 172 -6.96 18.39 3.70
C SER A 172 -7.97 19.29 2.97
N ARG A 173 -8.30 19.00 1.71
CA ARG A 173 -9.41 19.65 0.98
C ARG A 173 -10.77 19.46 1.65
N LEU A 174 -10.94 18.40 2.43
CA LEU A 174 -12.19 18.09 3.13
C LEU A 174 -12.30 18.74 4.51
N THR A 175 -11.26 19.39 5.06
CA THR A 175 -11.28 19.91 6.43
C THR A 175 -12.49 20.82 6.71
N ARG A 176 -12.80 21.77 5.82
CA ARG A 176 -13.97 22.65 5.96
C ARG A 176 -15.30 21.89 5.80
N TRP A 177 -15.37 20.94 4.87
CA TRP A 177 -16.53 20.07 4.67
C TRP A 177 -16.83 19.22 5.91
N ARG A 178 -15.82 18.53 6.44
CA ARG A 178 -15.92 17.68 7.64
C ARG A 178 -16.39 18.50 8.85
N GLY A 179 -15.81 19.68 9.05
CA GLY A 179 -16.21 20.61 10.12
C GLY A 179 -17.69 21.01 10.04
N LEU A 180 -18.16 21.44 8.86
CA LEU A 180 -19.55 21.86 8.69
C LEU A 180 -20.53 20.69 8.80
N VAL A 181 -20.21 19.52 8.24
CA VAL A 181 -21.06 18.33 8.39
C VAL A 181 -21.16 17.91 9.85
N ALA A 182 -20.05 17.90 10.59
CA ALA A 182 -20.05 17.60 12.02
C ALA A 182 -20.90 18.62 12.80
N SER A 183 -20.72 19.92 12.55
CA SER A 183 -21.52 20.96 13.22
C SER A 183 -23.01 20.87 12.90
N ALA A 184 -23.37 20.58 11.64
CA ALA A 184 -24.77 20.38 11.25
C ALA A 184 -25.35 19.11 11.88
N TYR A 185 -24.55 18.05 12.00
CA TYR A 185 -24.95 16.78 12.59
C TYR A 185 -25.31 16.92 14.08
N GLU A 186 -24.58 17.74 14.83
CA GLU A 186 -24.76 17.95 16.27
C GLU A 186 -26.01 18.77 16.62
N VAL A 187 -26.72 19.34 15.65
CA VAL A 187 -27.97 20.07 15.90
C VAL A 187 -29.06 19.10 16.37
N PRO A 188 -29.67 19.32 17.56
CA PRO A 188 -30.74 18.45 18.06
C PRO A 188 -32.02 18.51 17.20
N PRO A 189 -32.76 17.39 17.08
CA PRO A 189 -32.46 16.08 17.63
C PRO A 189 -31.26 15.40 16.93
N VAL A 190 -30.37 14.79 17.71
CA VAL A 190 -29.25 14.03 17.15
C VAL A 190 -29.72 12.59 16.95
N ALA A 191 -29.90 12.20 15.68
CA ALA A 191 -30.29 10.86 15.27
C ALA A 191 -29.31 10.30 14.22
N VAL A 192 -29.08 8.99 14.27
CA VAL A 192 -28.26 8.29 13.26
C VAL A 192 -29.01 8.33 11.92
N PRO A 193 -28.35 8.73 10.82
CA PRO A 193 -28.99 8.77 9.51
C PRO A 193 -29.39 7.37 9.04
N GLN A 194 -30.55 7.27 8.38
CA GLN A 194 -30.99 6.06 7.70
C GLN A 194 -30.32 5.91 6.32
N GLN A 195 -29.93 7.03 5.72
CA GLN A 195 -29.24 7.07 4.43
C GLN A 195 -28.26 8.24 4.42
N ILE A 196 -27.09 8.01 3.83
CA ILE A 196 -26.07 9.02 3.61
C ILE A 196 -25.77 9.06 2.11
N GLN A 197 -25.75 10.25 1.53
CA GLN A 197 -25.38 10.46 0.14
C GLN A 197 -24.28 11.51 0.04
N VAL A 198 -23.25 11.22 -0.74
CA VAL A 198 -22.20 12.17 -1.11
C VAL A 198 -22.23 12.32 -2.63
N SER A 199 -22.48 13.53 -3.10
CA SER A 199 -22.42 13.84 -4.53
C SER A 199 -21.15 14.60 -4.85
N GLY A 200 -20.48 14.24 -5.93
CA GLY A 200 -19.19 14.81 -6.28
C GLY A 200 -18.72 14.45 -7.69
N THR A 201 -17.64 15.10 -8.14
CA THR A 201 -16.97 14.74 -9.39
C THR A 201 -16.55 13.27 -9.34
N ALA A 202 -16.84 12.52 -10.40
CA ALA A 202 -16.39 11.14 -10.55
C ALA A 202 -14.87 11.04 -10.42
N ASP A 203 -14.41 9.92 -9.87
CA ASP A 203 -12.99 9.60 -9.71
C ASP A 203 -12.14 10.58 -8.88
N ASN A 204 -12.79 11.49 -8.15
CA ASN A 204 -12.08 12.42 -7.29
C ASN A 204 -11.77 11.81 -5.90
N PRO A 205 -10.51 11.81 -5.43
CA PRO A 205 -10.14 11.22 -4.15
C PRO A 205 -10.84 11.86 -2.95
N SER A 206 -11.10 13.18 -2.96
CA SER A 206 -11.82 13.86 -1.87
C SER A 206 -13.26 13.37 -1.75
N VAL A 207 -13.94 13.04 -2.86
CA VAL A 207 -15.31 12.48 -2.82
C VAL A 207 -15.30 11.11 -2.15
N THR A 208 -14.33 10.28 -2.55
CA THR A 208 -14.14 8.93 -2.02
C THR A 208 -13.80 8.95 -0.52
N LEU A 209 -12.86 9.80 -0.11
CA LEU A 209 -12.48 9.97 1.30
C LEU A 209 -13.61 10.58 2.15
N MET A 210 -14.44 11.46 1.58
CA MET A 210 -15.60 12.01 2.30
C MET A 210 -16.64 10.94 2.59
N ALA A 211 -16.93 10.08 1.60
CA ALA A 211 -17.82 8.95 1.78
C ALA A 211 -17.25 7.95 2.80
N GLY A 212 -15.97 7.59 2.68
CA GLY A 212 -15.29 6.71 3.62
C GLY A 212 -15.28 7.25 5.05
N TRP A 213 -15.05 8.55 5.24
CA TRP A 213 -15.10 9.19 6.55
C TRP A 213 -16.49 9.14 7.18
N LEU A 214 -17.54 9.44 6.41
CA LEU A 214 -18.92 9.37 6.92
C LEU A 214 -19.32 7.94 7.27
N GLN A 215 -18.95 6.97 6.44
CA GLN A 215 -19.20 5.56 6.71
C GLN A 215 -18.46 5.09 7.98
N HIS A 216 -17.18 5.48 8.12
CA HIS A 216 -16.36 5.16 9.30
C HIS A 216 -16.91 5.80 10.57
N ALA A 217 -17.30 7.08 10.51
CA ALA A 217 -17.77 7.83 11.67
C ALA A 217 -19.18 7.43 12.12
N LEU A 218 -20.07 7.05 11.20
CA LEU A 218 -21.49 6.82 11.48
C LEU A 218 -21.91 5.34 11.38
N GLY A 219 -21.10 4.48 10.78
CA GLY A 219 -21.40 3.05 10.60
C GLY A 219 -22.55 2.78 9.62
N VAL A 220 -22.86 3.73 8.74
CA VAL A 220 -23.94 3.65 7.75
C VAL A 220 -23.35 3.70 6.35
N ASP A 221 -23.82 2.83 5.46
CA ASP A 221 -23.37 2.80 4.07
C ASP A 221 -23.65 4.13 3.36
N VAL A 222 -22.65 4.59 2.61
CA VAL A 222 -22.69 5.87 1.92
C VAL A 222 -22.83 5.67 0.43
N GLU A 223 -23.88 6.25 -0.15
CA GLU A 223 -24.11 6.25 -1.58
C GLU A 223 -23.34 7.41 -2.23
N VAL A 224 -22.42 7.10 -3.15
CA VAL A 224 -21.71 8.12 -3.94
C VAL A 224 -22.45 8.37 -5.24
N LEU A 225 -22.85 9.62 -5.47
CA LEU A 225 -23.66 10.03 -6.61
C LEU A 225 -22.90 11.01 -7.52
N PRO A 226 -23.21 11.05 -8.83
CA PRO A 226 -22.71 12.11 -9.69
C PRO A 226 -23.27 13.49 -9.26
N PRO A 227 -22.67 14.60 -9.73
CA PRO A 227 -23.22 15.94 -9.50
C PRO A 227 -24.64 16.05 -10.06
N ARG A 228 -25.52 16.80 -9.38
CA ARG A 228 -26.87 17.06 -9.90
C ARG A 228 -26.81 17.91 -11.16
N GLU A 229 -27.81 17.77 -12.02
CA GLU A 229 -27.96 18.60 -13.21
C GLU A 229 -28.05 20.08 -12.82
N GLY A 230 -27.21 20.94 -13.42
CA GLY A 230 -27.09 22.36 -13.08
C GLY A 230 -26.22 22.66 -11.85
N ALA A 231 -25.53 21.68 -11.28
CA ALA A 231 -24.49 21.92 -10.27
C ALA A 231 -23.35 22.79 -10.86
N PRO A 232 -22.68 23.61 -10.04
CA PRO A 232 -21.52 24.38 -10.48
C PRO A 232 -20.44 23.44 -11.03
N ASP A 233 -19.77 23.84 -12.10
CA ASP A 233 -18.66 23.10 -12.70
C ASP A 233 -17.42 23.19 -11.78
N CYS A 234 -17.39 22.36 -10.74
CA CYS A 234 -16.33 22.36 -9.76
C CYS A 234 -15.84 20.93 -9.46
N ALA A 235 -14.54 20.78 -9.18
CA ALA A 235 -13.94 19.48 -8.89
C ALA A 235 -14.14 19.07 -7.43
N GLY A 236 -14.47 17.81 -7.15
CA GLY A 236 -14.55 17.24 -5.79
C GLY A 236 -15.97 17.17 -5.23
N VAL A 237 -16.13 17.37 -3.92
CA VAL A 237 -17.42 17.24 -3.23
C VAL A 237 -18.34 18.40 -3.59
N HIS A 238 -19.53 18.06 -4.09
CA HIS A 238 -20.61 18.98 -4.43
C HIS A 238 -21.67 19.05 -3.34
N SER A 239 -22.11 17.90 -2.81
CA SER A 239 -23.06 17.90 -1.70
C SER A 239 -22.90 16.70 -0.78
N VAL A 240 -23.35 16.89 0.47
CA VAL A 240 -23.47 15.84 1.49
C VAL A 240 -24.88 15.91 2.03
N ARG A 241 -25.58 14.77 2.01
CA ARG A 241 -26.96 14.64 2.47
C ARG A 241 -27.08 13.54 3.50
N LEU A 242 -27.59 13.88 4.67
CA LEU A 242 -27.87 12.94 5.77
C LEU A 242 -29.39 12.88 5.97
N VAL A 243 -30.00 11.75 5.61
CA VAL A 243 -31.44 11.53 5.78
C VAL A 243 -31.67 10.87 7.13
N ARG A 244 -32.35 11.57 8.03
CA ARG A 244 -32.73 11.08 9.36
C ARG A 244 -34.24 10.95 9.46
N GLU A 245 -34.70 10.35 10.55
CA GLU A 245 -36.14 10.24 10.85
C GLU A 245 -36.79 11.61 11.09
N ASP A 246 -36.05 12.54 11.67
CA ASP A 246 -36.51 13.88 12.04
C ASP A 246 -36.32 14.95 10.95
N GLY A 247 -35.70 14.59 9.83
CA GLY A 247 -35.53 15.45 8.67
C GLY A 247 -34.23 15.19 7.93
N THR A 248 -33.92 16.05 6.96
CA THR A 248 -32.70 15.94 6.16
C THR A 248 -31.76 17.09 6.44
N ILE A 249 -30.49 16.76 6.67
CA ILE A 249 -29.39 17.73 6.62
C ILE A 249 -28.81 17.68 5.21
N GLU A 250 -28.67 18.82 4.55
CA GLU A 250 -28.10 18.91 3.21
C GLU A 250 -27.15 20.09 3.11
N LEU A 251 -25.89 19.81 2.78
CA LEU A 251 -24.88 20.83 2.48
C LEU A 251 -24.58 20.72 0.99
N SER A 252 -24.79 21.80 0.24
CA SER A 252 -24.67 21.81 -1.22
C SER A 252 -23.89 23.03 -1.70
N ARG A 253 -22.84 22.79 -2.47
CA ARG A 253 -22.05 23.85 -3.11
C ARG A 253 -22.84 24.51 -4.22
N VAL A 254 -22.82 25.84 -4.21
CA VAL A 254 -23.53 26.68 -5.20
C VAL A 254 -22.57 27.41 -6.14
N ASP A 255 -21.40 27.79 -5.65
CA ASP A 255 -20.31 28.39 -6.42
C ASP A 255 -18.95 28.06 -5.76
N ASP A 256 -17.87 28.66 -6.25
CA ASP A 256 -16.53 28.45 -5.70
C ASP A 256 -16.37 29.01 -4.28
N ASP A 257 -17.16 30.02 -3.91
CA ASP A 257 -16.99 30.78 -2.66
C ASP A 257 -17.96 30.39 -1.55
N SER A 258 -19.00 29.60 -1.86
CA SER A 258 -20.09 29.36 -0.92
C SER A 258 -20.82 28.03 -1.09
N ILE A 259 -21.47 27.63 0.00
CA ILE A 259 -22.41 26.52 0.05
C ILE A 259 -23.72 26.99 0.69
N ILE A 260 -24.81 26.26 0.41
CA ILE A 260 -26.06 26.34 1.15
C ILE A 260 -26.14 25.14 2.09
N MET A 261 -26.39 25.40 3.37
CA MET A 261 -26.66 24.39 4.39
C MET A 261 -28.14 24.42 4.76
N LYS A 262 -28.83 23.30 4.62
CA LYS A 262 -30.22 23.10 5.05
C LYS A 262 -30.25 22.14 6.23
N LEU A 263 -30.91 22.54 7.30
CA LEU A 263 -31.17 21.72 8.48
C LEU A 263 -32.63 21.25 8.47
N PRO A 264 -32.99 20.21 9.27
CA PRO A 264 -34.37 19.80 9.43
C PRO A 264 -35.30 20.98 9.77
N GLY A 265 -36.31 21.19 8.93
CA GLY A 265 -37.29 22.28 9.10
C GLY A 265 -36.87 23.65 8.53
N ASP A 266 -35.69 23.77 7.91
CA ASP A 266 -35.27 24.97 7.18
C ASP A 266 -35.39 24.78 5.67
N ASP A 267 -36.45 25.35 5.09
CA ASP A 267 -36.69 25.33 3.64
C ASP A 267 -35.84 26.35 2.87
N THR A 268 -35.37 27.41 3.56
CA THR A 268 -34.67 28.54 2.96
C THR A 268 -33.19 28.26 2.75
N GLY A 269 -32.55 27.58 3.70
CA GLY A 269 -31.14 27.26 3.69
C GLY A 269 -30.26 28.45 4.08
N GLN A 270 -29.26 28.19 4.90
CA GLN A 270 -28.26 29.16 5.31
C GLN A 270 -27.10 29.21 4.31
N HIS A 271 -26.77 30.41 3.82
CA HIS A 271 -25.56 30.64 3.04
C HIS A 271 -24.33 30.66 3.95
N VAL A 272 -23.34 29.83 3.61
CA VAL A 272 -22.06 29.72 4.32
C VAL A 272 -20.93 30.00 3.35
N THR A 273 -20.10 31.00 3.66
CA THR A 273 -18.88 31.28 2.90
C THR A 273 -17.88 30.13 3.10
N MET A 274 -17.56 29.44 2.01
CA MET A 274 -16.63 28.32 1.99
C MET A 274 -15.85 28.30 0.66
N PRO A 275 -14.88 29.23 0.51
CA PRO A 275 -14.08 29.30 -0.69
C PRO A 275 -13.25 28.05 -0.92
N ARG A 276 -12.98 27.76 -2.20
CA ARG A 276 -12.06 26.71 -2.62
C ARG A 276 -10.71 26.94 -1.95
N ARG A 277 -10.13 25.84 -1.49
CA ARG A 277 -8.79 25.89 -0.89
C ARG A 277 -7.74 25.87 -1.97
N THR A 278 -6.88 26.87 -1.93
CA THR A 278 -5.71 27.00 -2.79
C THR A 278 -4.60 26.05 -2.34
N LEU A 279 -3.66 25.73 -3.22
CA LEU A 279 -2.52 24.86 -2.89
C LEU A 279 -1.67 25.42 -1.72
N PRO A 280 -1.35 26.73 -1.66
CA PRO A 280 -0.70 27.32 -0.48
C PRO A 280 -1.46 27.05 0.82
N GLU A 281 -2.79 27.25 0.85
CA GLU A 281 -3.59 27.01 2.06
C GLU A 281 -3.57 25.53 2.49
N LEU A 282 -3.51 24.60 1.55
CA LEU A 282 -3.45 23.17 1.84
C LEU A 282 -2.10 22.78 2.44
N VAL A 283 -1.00 23.23 1.82
CA VAL A 283 0.36 22.97 2.33
C VAL A 283 0.57 23.61 3.69
N THR A 284 0.14 24.87 3.88
CA THR A 284 0.21 25.54 5.18
C THR A 284 -0.53 24.76 6.29
N GLU A 285 -1.69 24.16 6.00
CA GLU A 285 -2.38 23.32 6.98
C GLU A 285 -1.58 22.09 7.37
N GLU A 286 -1.03 21.38 6.39
CA GLU A 286 -0.21 20.19 6.63
C GLU A 286 1.05 20.50 7.44
N LEU A 287 1.64 21.69 7.27
CA LEU A 287 2.81 22.12 8.04
C LEU A 287 2.48 22.59 9.47
N ARG A 288 1.20 22.86 9.77
CA ARG A 288 0.77 23.33 11.09
C ARG A 288 0.75 22.21 12.13
N ARG A 289 0.58 20.97 11.70
CA ARG A 289 0.51 19.78 12.56
C ARG A 289 1.31 18.63 11.96
N LEU A 290 2.50 18.39 12.52
CA LEU A 290 3.44 17.39 12.01
C LEU A 290 3.23 15.99 12.61
N ASP A 291 2.44 15.87 13.69
CA ASP A 291 2.06 14.57 14.23
C ASP A 291 1.07 13.84 13.29
N PRO A 292 1.01 12.50 13.37
CA PRO A 292 0.15 11.69 12.50
C PRO A 292 -1.33 12.08 12.57
N ASP A 293 -2.01 12.08 11.42
CA ASP A 293 -3.49 12.13 11.38
C ASP A 293 -4.03 10.70 11.42
N GLU A 294 -4.33 10.20 12.62
CA GLU A 294 -4.86 8.85 12.84
C GLU A 294 -6.21 8.64 12.12
N VAL A 295 -7.06 9.66 12.06
CA VAL A 295 -8.37 9.58 11.41
C VAL A 295 -8.20 9.41 9.90
N TYR A 296 -7.24 10.11 9.29
CA TYR A 296 -6.91 9.89 7.88
C TYR A 296 -6.53 8.43 7.62
N GLY A 297 -5.64 7.85 8.43
CA GLY A 297 -5.21 6.46 8.29
C GLY A 297 -6.36 5.46 8.39
N GLU A 298 -7.25 5.64 9.37
CA GLU A 298 -8.44 4.81 9.56
C GLU A 298 -9.42 4.90 8.39
N VAL A 299 -9.68 6.12 7.92
CA VAL A 299 -10.57 6.36 6.77
C VAL A 299 -9.96 5.75 5.51
N LEU A 300 -8.68 5.98 5.26
CA LEU A 300 -7.99 5.42 4.10
C LEU A 300 -8.06 3.89 4.08
N ALA A 301 -7.87 3.24 5.25
CA ALA A 301 -7.97 1.80 5.39
C ALA A 301 -9.36 1.25 5.06
N SER A 302 -10.42 1.93 5.52
CA SER A 302 -11.82 1.50 5.38
C SER A 302 -12.43 1.81 4.01
N THR A 303 -12.05 2.92 3.36
CA THR A 303 -12.67 3.47 2.12
C THR A 303 -12.68 2.49 0.92
N TYR A 304 -11.80 1.49 0.89
CA TYR A 304 -11.72 0.48 -0.18
C TYR A 304 -11.84 -0.97 0.33
N SER A 305 -12.49 -1.16 1.48
CA SER A 305 -12.60 -2.47 2.16
C SER A 305 -13.84 -3.28 1.78
N SER A 306 -14.57 -2.90 0.73
CA SER A 306 -15.93 -3.38 0.38
C SER A 306 -16.10 -4.87 0.04
N ILE A 307 -15.13 -5.74 0.33
CA ILE A 307 -15.31 -7.20 0.28
C ILE A 307 -15.45 -7.71 1.71
N GLY A 308 -16.68 -7.69 2.24
CA GLY A 308 -16.99 -8.23 3.57
C GLY A 308 -17.01 -9.76 3.65
N ASP A 309 -17.04 -10.47 2.50
CA ASP A 309 -17.08 -11.93 2.43
C ASP A 309 -15.95 -12.50 1.56
N ALA A 310 -15.01 -13.18 2.21
CA ALA A 310 -13.88 -13.85 1.58
C ALA A 310 -14.29 -15.00 0.63
N ALA A 311 -15.51 -15.55 0.75
CA ALA A 311 -16.01 -16.60 -0.16
C ALA A 311 -16.13 -16.10 -1.60
N THR A 312 -16.29 -14.78 -1.79
CA THR A 312 -16.34 -14.13 -3.10
C THR A 312 -15.09 -14.42 -3.93
N PHE A 313 -13.91 -14.50 -3.30
CA PHE A 313 -12.64 -14.74 -4.00
C PHE A 313 -12.50 -16.14 -4.58
N ALA A 314 -13.24 -17.11 -4.05
CA ALA A 314 -13.24 -18.51 -4.51
C ALA A 314 -14.34 -18.79 -5.55
N THR A 315 -15.36 -17.95 -5.61
CA THR A 315 -16.56 -18.16 -6.44
C THR A 315 -16.25 -17.98 -7.92
N GLY A 316 -16.83 -18.84 -8.77
CA GLY A 316 -16.68 -18.76 -10.24
C GLY A 316 -15.37 -19.34 -10.80
N LYS A 317 -14.52 -19.93 -9.94
CA LYS A 317 -13.26 -20.56 -10.33
C LYS A 317 -13.40 -22.07 -10.55
N PRO A 318 -12.43 -22.70 -11.26
CA PRO A 318 -12.44 -24.14 -11.49
C PRO A 318 -12.53 -24.96 -10.20
N ALA A 319 -13.30 -26.05 -10.25
CA ALA A 319 -13.44 -26.97 -9.14
C ALA A 319 -12.10 -27.67 -8.81
N PRO A 320 -11.83 -27.99 -7.53
CA PRO A 320 -10.62 -28.70 -7.16
C PRO A 320 -10.53 -30.12 -7.75
N GLN A 321 -9.31 -30.57 -8.01
CA GLN A 321 -9.00 -31.93 -8.46
C GLN A 321 -8.01 -32.60 -7.51
N ASP A 322 -8.14 -33.91 -7.33
CA ASP A 322 -7.29 -34.67 -6.40
C ASP A 322 -6.27 -35.50 -7.18
N VAL A 323 -5.03 -35.46 -6.70
CA VAL A 323 -3.93 -36.33 -7.10
C VAL A 323 -3.50 -37.10 -5.87
N VAL A 324 -3.78 -38.41 -5.85
CA VAL A 324 -3.49 -39.27 -4.70
C VAL A 324 -2.21 -40.05 -4.95
N GLY A 325 -1.26 -39.94 -4.02
CA GLY A 325 -0.03 -40.73 -3.97
C GLY A 325 0.00 -41.69 -2.78
N PRO A 326 0.89 -42.71 -2.81
CA PRO A 326 0.98 -43.70 -1.73
C PRO A 326 1.46 -43.12 -0.39
N ASP A 327 2.30 -42.07 -0.42
CA ASP A 327 2.89 -41.46 0.76
C ASP A 327 3.26 -39.99 0.53
N ALA A 328 3.74 -39.33 1.59
CA ALA A 328 4.13 -37.93 1.56
C ALA A 328 5.28 -37.61 0.59
N ASP A 329 6.17 -38.56 0.29
CA ASP A 329 7.30 -38.34 -0.62
C ASP A 329 6.83 -38.40 -2.08
N ALA A 330 5.93 -39.33 -2.41
CA ALA A 330 5.28 -39.38 -3.71
C ALA A 330 4.41 -38.14 -3.97
N VAL A 331 3.68 -37.68 -2.96
CA VAL A 331 2.92 -36.41 -2.99
C VAL A 331 3.85 -35.23 -3.29
N ALA A 332 4.96 -35.12 -2.56
CA ALA A 332 5.93 -34.05 -2.75
C ALA A 332 6.57 -34.06 -4.15
N ALA A 333 6.98 -35.24 -4.63
CA ALA A 333 7.57 -35.39 -5.96
C ALA A 333 6.57 -35.06 -7.09
N ALA A 334 5.32 -35.51 -6.97
CA ALA A 334 4.27 -35.20 -7.94
C ALA A 334 3.98 -33.69 -8.00
N ALA A 335 3.84 -33.05 -6.83
CA ALA A 335 3.62 -31.62 -6.74
C ALA A 335 4.81 -30.82 -7.29
N ALA A 336 6.05 -31.21 -7.00
CA ALA A 336 7.25 -30.54 -7.52
C ALA A 336 7.34 -30.66 -9.05
N SER A 337 7.07 -31.84 -9.61
CA SER A 337 7.06 -32.06 -11.06
C SER A 337 5.99 -31.22 -11.77
N ALA A 338 4.77 -31.18 -11.24
CA ALA A 338 3.70 -30.35 -11.79
C ALA A 338 4.01 -28.85 -11.68
N THR A 339 4.55 -28.41 -10.54
CA THR A 339 4.99 -27.02 -10.33
C THR A 339 6.04 -26.62 -11.36
N ALA A 340 7.06 -27.47 -11.60
CA ALA A 340 8.09 -27.20 -12.58
C ALA A 340 7.54 -27.09 -14.01
N ALA A 341 6.59 -27.96 -14.38
CA ALA A 341 5.92 -27.89 -15.68
C ALA A 341 5.09 -26.60 -15.85
N GLN A 342 4.36 -26.18 -14.81
CA GLN A 342 3.58 -24.94 -14.82
C GLN A 342 4.48 -23.71 -14.94
N LEU A 343 5.61 -23.67 -14.24
CA LEU A 343 6.59 -22.59 -14.34
C LEU A 343 7.29 -22.55 -15.70
N ALA A 344 7.61 -23.72 -16.29
CA ALA A 344 8.15 -23.80 -17.64
C ALA A 344 7.17 -23.24 -18.68
N ALA A 345 5.88 -23.60 -18.56
CA ALA A 345 4.83 -23.06 -19.42
C ALA A 345 4.68 -21.54 -19.25
N ALA A 346 4.75 -21.04 -18.01
CA ALA A 346 4.71 -19.61 -17.73
C ALA A 346 5.87 -18.85 -18.40
N LEU A 347 7.10 -19.35 -18.26
CA LEU A 347 8.30 -18.72 -18.83
C LEU A 347 8.39 -18.81 -20.36
N ALA A 348 7.61 -19.71 -20.99
CA ALA A 348 7.47 -19.75 -22.44
C ALA A 348 6.66 -18.56 -22.98
N GLU A 349 5.78 -17.97 -22.17
CA GLU A 349 4.87 -16.88 -22.56
C GLU A 349 5.22 -15.54 -21.93
N ARG A 350 5.85 -15.53 -20.74
CA ARG A 350 6.06 -14.35 -19.91
C ARG A 350 7.53 -14.21 -19.51
N PRO A 351 8.05 -12.98 -19.35
CA PRO A 351 9.47 -12.74 -19.06
C PRO A 351 9.90 -13.28 -17.68
N GLN A 352 8.97 -13.46 -16.75
CA GLN A 352 9.24 -13.93 -15.39
C GLN A 352 8.15 -14.91 -14.96
N ALA A 353 8.47 -15.73 -13.96
CA ALA A 353 7.52 -16.61 -13.30
C ALA A 353 7.63 -16.48 -11.78
N HIS A 354 6.49 -16.59 -11.09
CA HIS A 354 6.39 -16.35 -9.65
C HIS A 354 5.84 -17.59 -8.94
N LEU A 355 6.64 -18.13 -8.00
CA LEU A 355 6.31 -19.28 -7.17
C LEU A 355 6.17 -18.85 -5.70
N VAL A 356 5.07 -19.22 -5.07
CA VAL A 356 4.87 -19.05 -3.63
C VAL A 356 5.11 -20.38 -2.92
N LEU A 357 6.03 -20.37 -1.96
CA LEU A 357 6.41 -21.48 -1.10
C LEU A 357 5.58 -21.49 0.19
N THR A 358 5.60 -22.63 0.87
CA THR A 358 4.92 -22.84 2.15
C THR A 358 5.82 -23.67 3.06
N GLY A 359 5.64 -23.51 4.37
CA GLY A 359 6.28 -24.37 5.36
C GLY A 359 5.57 -25.71 5.54
N GLY A 360 5.81 -26.32 6.69
CA GLY A 360 5.24 -27.62 7.06
C GLY A 360 5.91 -28.80 6.34
N THR A 361 5.66 -30.01 6.84
CA THR A 361 6.44 -31.20 6.49
C THR A 361 6.37 -31.57 5.02
N VAL A 362 5.20 -31.51 4.38
CA VAL A 362 5.06 -31.81 2.94
C VAL A 362 5.56 -30.63 2.10
N GLY A 363 5.31 -29.40 2.53
CA GLY A 363 5.78 -28.20 1.84
C GLY A 363 7.31 -28.16 1.70
N THR A 364 8.05 -28.45 2.77
CA THR A 364 9.52 -28.50 2.74
C THR A 364 10.05 -29.68 1.94
N ARG A 365 9.35 -30.84 1.94
CA ARG A 365 9.69 -31.98 1.06
C ARG A 365 9.49 -31.64 -0.42
N THR A 366 8.39 -30.99 -0.77
CA THR A 366 8.15 -30.51 -2.14
C THR A 366 9.22 -29.51 -2.54
N ALA A 367 9.58 -28.57 -1.66
CA ALA A 367 10.67 -27.63 -1.89
C ALA A 367 12.02 -28.34 -2.13
N ALA A 368 12.33 -29.39 -1.37
CA ALA A 368 13.56 -30.18 -1.58
C ALA A 368 13.58 -30.94 -2.93
N ALA A 369 12.42 -31.29 -3.49
CA ALA A 369 12.31 -31.96 -4.79
C ALA A 369 12.31 -30.99 -5.99
N LEU A 370 12.07 -29.69 -5.77
CA LEU A 370 11.99 -28.70 -6.84
C LEU A 370 13.28 -28.53 -7.67
N PRO A 371 14.51 -28.49 -7.11
CA PRO A 371 15.70 -28.26 -7.93
C PRO A 371 15.86 -29.28 -9.07
N GLU A 372 15.63 -30.57 -8.79
CA GLU A 372 15.68 -31.63 -9.80
C GLU A 372 14.53 -31.49 -10.81
N ALA A 373 13.31 -31.23 -10.33
CA ALA A 373 12.14 -31.06 -11.19
C ALA A 373 12.26 -29.85 -12.14
N LEU A 374 12.76 -28.71 -11.64
CA LEU A 374 12.99 -27.48 -12.41
C LEU A 374 14.04 -27.70 -13.50
N LEU A 375 15.13 -28.40 -13.17
CA LEU A 375 16.15 -28.77 -14.14
C LEU A 375 15.58 -29.70 -15.22
N ALA A 376 14.81 -30.73 -14.83
CA ALA A 376 14.20 -31.67 -15.76
C ALA A 376 13.18 -30.99 -16.70
N ALA A 377 12.46 -29.99 -16.21
CA ALA A 377 11.51 -29.19 -16.99
C ALA A 377 12.17 -28.07 -17.83
N GLY A 378 13.47 -27.84 -17.68
CA GLY A 378 14.19 -26.80 -18.41
C GLY A 378 13.84 -25.37 -17.96
N VAL A 379 13.47 -25.18 -16.68
CA VAL A 379 13.13 -23.87 -16.14
C VAL A 379 14.37 -23.00 -15.98
N ASP A 380 14.37 -21.83 -16.62
CA ASP A 380 15.39 -20.80 -16.42
C ASP A 380 15.18 -20.11 -15.06
N CYS A 381 15.90 -20.59 -14.05
CA CYS A 381 15.80 -20.09 -12.67
C CYS A 381 16.30 -18.65 -12.52
N SER A 382 17.00 -18.07 -13.50
CA SER A 382 17.37 -16.65 -13.48
C SER A 382 16.16 -15.71 -13.60
N ARG A 383 15.04 -16.23 -14.12
CA ARG A 383 13.76 -15.53 -14.34
C ARG A 383 12.68 -15.93 -13.33
N LEU A 384 13.03 -16.75 -12.35
CA LEU A 384 12.12 -17.22 -11.30
C LEU A 384 12.17 -16.28 -10.10
N HIS A 385 11.00 -15.96 -9.55
CA HIS A 385 10.83 -15.26 -8.27
C HIS A 385 10.20 -16.18 -7.23
N LEU A 386 10.77 -16.20 -6.03
CA LEU A 386 10.31 -17.02 -4.90
C LEU A 386 9.70 -16.13 -3.81
N TRP A 387 8.54 -16.54 -3.31
CA TRP A 387 7.77 -15.87 -2.27
C TRP A 387 7.33 -16.88 -1.20
N TRP A 388 6.78 -16.41 -0.09
CA TRP A 388 6.19 -17.26 0.96
C TRP A 388 4.72 -16.90 1.18
N GLY A 389 3.89 -17.92 1.41
CA GLY A 389 2.46 -17.74 1.72
C GLY A 389 2.22 -17.21 3.12
N ASP A 390 3.07 -17.62 4.06
CA ASP A 390 3.15 -17.13 5.43
C ASP A 390 4.56 -17.34 5.99
N GLU A 391 4.86 -16.69 7.11
CA GLU A 391 6.11 -16.85 7.85
C GLU A 391 5.89 -16.59 9.34
N ARG A 392 6.70 -17.25 10.17
CA ARG A 392 6.73 -17.07 11.62
C ARG A 392 7.55 -15.83 11.91
N TYR A 393 6.98 -14.90 12.67
CA TYR A 393 7.65 -13.64 13.00
C TYR A 393 8.55 -13.83 14.22
N VAL A 394 9.70 -14.45 13.97
CA VAL A 394 10.72 -14.83 14.95
C VAL A 394 12.11 -14.51 14.40
N ASP A 395 13.15 -14.70 15.21
CA ASP A 395 14.53 -14.44 14.82
C ASP A 395 14.90 -15.09 13.46
N PRO A 396 15.71 -14.42 12.60
CA PRO A 396 16.05 -14.87 11.25
C PRO A 396 16.59 -16.31 11.13
N ASP A 397 17.32 -16.77 12.15
CA ASP A 397 17.94 -18.10 12.18
C ASP A 397 17.16 -19.13 13.00
N SER A 398 15.95 -18.77 13.45
CA SER A 398 15.08 -19.69 14.17
C SER A 398 14.67 -20.86 13.29
N ALA A 399 14.76 -22.08 13.82
CA ALA A 399 14.28 -23.29 13.15
C ALA A 399 12.76 -23.28 12.88
N GLU A 400 12.02 -22.36 13.52
CA GLU A 400 10.59 -22.15 13.26
C GLU A 400 10.31 -21.33 11.99
N ARG A 401 11.32 -20.73 11.35
CA ARG A 401 11.14 -20.00 10.07
C ARG A 401 10.91 -20.98 8.92
N ASN A 402 9.88 -20.69 8.13
CA ASN A 402 9.59 -21.40 6.88
C ASN A 402 10.76 -21.26 5.89
N GLU A 403 11.38 -20.08 5.79
CA GLU A 403 12.57 -19.89 4.94
C GLU A 403 13.75 -20.74 5.38
N VAL A 404 14.07 -20.80 6.69
CA VAL A 404 15.13 -21.66 7.24
C VAL A 404 14.88 -23.13 6.85
N GLY A 405 13.61 -23.55 6.90
CA GLY A 405 13.20 -24.91 6.52
C GLY A 405 13.46 -25.31 5.07
N VAL A 406 13.72 -24.35 4.17
CA VAL A 406 14.00 -24.61 2.74
C VAL A 406 15.37 -24.08 2.28
N ARG A 407 16.10 -23.38 3.16
CA ARG A 407 17.37 -22.71 2.84
C ARG A 407 18.40 -23.65 2.22
N GLU A 408 18.66 -24.77 2.88
CA GLU A 408 19.67 -25.74 2.44
C GLU A 408 19.20 -26.62 1.28
N SER A 409 17.93 -27.02 1.26
CA SER A 409 17.41 -27.99 0.29
C SER A 409 16.92 -27.38 -1.02
N LEU A 410 16.58 -26.09 -1.02
CA LEU A 410 16.05 -25.37 -2.19
C LEU A 410 16.92 -24.17 -2.55
N LEU A 411 17.08 -23.21 -1.63
CA LEU A 411 17.69 -21.91 -1.96
C LEU A 411 19.17 -22.06 -2.33
N ALA A 412 19.95 -22.77 -1.51
CA ALA A 412 21.37 -22.97 -1.77
C ALA A 412 21.64 -23.68 -3.13
N PRO A 413 20.97 -24.79 -3.50
CA PRO A 413 21.09 -25.38 -4.83
C PRO A 413 20.70 -24.44 -5.97
N LEU A 414 19.57 -23.73 -5.85
CA LEU A 414 19.09 -22.85 -6.92
C LEU A 414 20.01 -21.64 -7.14
N GLN A 415 20.58 -21.08 -6.08
CA GLN A 415 21.50 -19.94 -6.17
C GLN A 415 22.89 -20.37 -6.67
N SER A 416 23.43 -21.48 -6.14
CA SER A 416 24.79 -21.92 -6.48
C SER A 416 24.88 -22.59 -7.85
N THR A 417 23.82 -23.28 -8.28
CA THR A 417 23.86 -24.16 -9.46
C THR A 417 22.91 -23.73 -10.57
N ALA A 418 21.71 -23.23 -10.22
CA ALA A 418 20.68 -22.89 -11.21
C ALA A 418 20.63 -21.40 -11.59
N GLY A 419 21.45 -20.55 -10.95
CA GLY A 419 21.55 -19.13 -11.29
C GLY A 419 20.40 -18.25 -10.78
N LEU A 420 19.68 -18.68 -9.74
CA LEU A 420 18.65 -17.87 -9.08
C LEU A 420 19.28 -16.63 -8.41
N PRO A 421 18.92 -15.39 -8.80
CA PRO A 421 19.45 -14.18 -8.17
C PRO A 421 18.91 -14.01 -6.75
N ALA A 422 19.76 -13.59 -5.81
CA ALA A 422 19.35 -13.33 -4.43
C ALA A 422 18.19 -12.31 -4.34
N ARG A 423 18.21 -11.27 -5.19
CA ARG A 423 17.14 -10.26 -5.29
C ARG A 423 15.78 -10.80 -5.78
N HIS A 424 15.71 -12.05 -6.26
CA HIS A 424 14.46 -12.70 -6.67
C HIS A 424 13.90 -13.60 -5.56
N VAL A 425 14.55 -13.66 -4.40
CA VAL A 425 14.08 -14.39 -3.22
C VAL A 425 13.47 -13.38 -2.24
N HIS A 426 12.14 -13.40 -2.13
CA HIS A 426 11.37 -12.42 -1.37
C HIS A 426 10.91 -13.01 -0.05
N VAL A 427 11.79 -12.96 0.96
CA VAL A 427 11.55 -13.50 2.30
C VAL A 427 10.71 -12.50 3.12
N MET A 428 9.76 -12.99 3.92
CA MET A 428 9.03 -12.14 4.87
C MET A 428 9.97 -11.65 6.00
N PRO A 429 9.84 -10.40 6.48
CA PRO A 429 10.73 -9.85 7.50
C PRO A 429 10.65 -10.60 8.84
N SER A 430 11.58 -10.25 9.71
CA SER A 430 11.76 -10.76 11.07
C SER A 430 11.80 -9.59 12.08
N PRO A 431 11.73 -9.85 13.40
CA PRO A 431 11.94 -8.82 14.42
C PRO A 431 13.33 -8.16 14.33
N ALA A 432 14.34 -8.87 13.81
CA ALA A 432 15.70 -8.35 13.68
C ALA A 432 15.82 -7.23 12.63
N ASP A 433 14.84 -7.09 11.75
CA ASP A 433 14.76 -6.01 10.76
C ASP A 433 14.30 -4.67 11.38
N GLY A 434 14.01 -4.64 12.69
CA GLY A 434 13.62 -3.43 13.42
C GLY A 434 12.21 -2.92 13.11
N MET A 435 11.39 -3.75 12.46
CA MET A 435 10.00 -3.46 12.11
C MET A 435 9.07 -3.94 13.23
N SER A 436 7.88 -3.35 13.36
CA SER A 436 6.80 -4.03 14.07
C SER A 436 6.21 -5.16 13.21
N LEU A 437 5.40 -6.04 13.78
CA LEU A 437 4.72 -7.10 13.01
C LEU A 437 3.86 -6.53 11.88
N ASP A 438 3.11 -5.46 12.16
CA ASP A 438 2.25 -4.82 11.17
C ASP A 438 3.07 -4.10 10.09
N ASP A 439 4.15 -3.43 10.46
CA ASP A 439 5.07 -2.80 9.49
C ASP A 439 5.75 -3.86 8.61
N ALA A 440 6.16 -4.99 9.18
CA ALA A 440 6.76 -6.09 8.45
C ALA A 440 5.79 -6.72 7.44
N ALA A 441 4.51 -6.87 7.82
CA ALA A 441 3.48 -7.33 6.92
C ALA A 441 3.16 -6.31 5.82
N ALA A 442 3.09 -5.01 6.16
CA ALA A 442 2.89 -3.93 5.20
C ALA A 442 4.04 -3.88 4.19
N TRP A 443 5.29 -3.98 4.65
CA TRP A 443 6.49 -4.06 3.81
C TRP A 443 6.41 -5.23 2.84
N TYR A 444 6.05 -6.43 3.31
CA TYR A 444 5.91 -7.59 2.44
C TYR A 444 4.80 -7.42 1.40
N GLY A 445 3.67 -6.83 1.83
CA GLY A 445 2.58 -6.47 0.93
C GLY A 445 3.02 -5.47 -0.14
N GLN A 446 3.87 -4.52 0.20
CA GLN A 446 4.41 -3.54 -0.72
C GLN A 446 5.33 -4.17 -1.78
N GLN A 447 6.20 -5.12 -1.40
CA GLN A 447 7.05 -5.82 -2.36
C GLN A 447 6.23 -6.51 -3.45
N LEU A 448 5.07 -7.08 -3.08
CA LEU A 448 4.12 -7.68 -4.03
C LEU A 448 3.46 -6.65 -4.93
N ASP A 449 3.11 -5.49 -4.39
CA ASP A 449 2.49 -4.41 -5.14
C ASP A 449 3.46 -3.79 -6.15
N GLN A 450 4.71 -3.54 -5.75
CA GLN A 450 5.77 -3.04 -6.64
C GLN A 450 6.04 -4.00 -7.81
N MET A 451 6.07 -5.32 -7.54
CA MET A 451 6.28 -6.32 -8.58
C MET A 451 5.04 -6.53 -9.47
N GLY A 452 3.84 -6.32 -8.93
CA GLY A 452 2.60 -6.60 -9.63
C GLY A 452 1.98 -5.43 -10.40
N GLY A 453 2.53 -4.22 -10.26
CA GLY A 453 2.01 -3.00 -10.87
C GLY A 453 0.83 -2.38 -10.12
N ASP A 454 0.28 -1.29 -10.69
CA ASP A 454 -0.54 -0.32 -9.95
C ASP A 454 -1.97 -0.77 -9.57
N GLU A 455 -2.47 -1.86 -10.16
CA GLU A 455 -3.83 -2.36 -9.93
C GLU A 455 -3.96 -3.19 -8.64
N PRO A 456 -5.06 -3.09 -7.86
CA PRO A 456 -5.36 -4.01 -6.76
C PRO A 456 -5.47 -5.48 -7.18
N PHE A 457 -4.92 -6.39 -6.36
CA PHE A 457 -5.06 -7.85 -6.58
C PHE A 457 -6.53 -8.30 -6.71
N SER A 458 -7.47 -7.64 -6.02
CA SER A 458 -8.90 -7.91 -6.12
C SER A 458 -9.53 -7.47 -7.45
N THR A 459 -8.92 -6.54 -8.19
CA THR A 459 -9.46 -5.97 -9.43
C THR A 459 -8.64 -6.31 -10.67
N ARG A 460 -7.43 -6.86 -10.52
CA ARG A 460 -6.53 -7.18 -11.63
C ARG A 460 -7.15 -8.10 -12.68
N GLY A 461 -8.04 -9.02 -12.29
CA GLY A 461 -8.56 -10.05 -13.20
C GLY A 461 -7.47 -10.89 -13.89
N GLN A 462 -6.22 -10.71 -13.46
CA GLN A 462 -5.00 -11.26 -14.04
C GLN A 462 -4.20 -11.88 -12.91
N ALA A 463 -3.60 -13.02 -13.21
CA ALA A 463 -2.84 -13.76 -12.23
C ALA A 463 -1.48 -13.11 -11.97
N PHE A 464 -1.13 -12.95 -10.70
CA PHE A 464 0.20 -12.48 -10.29
C PHE A 464 1.16 -13.64 -10.05
N PHE A 465 0.72 -14.66 -9.32
CA PHE A 465 1.49 -15.87 -9.09
C PHE A 465 1.15 -16.92 -10.15
N ASP A 466 2.16 -17.59 -10.68
CA ASP A 466 1.95 -18.74 -11.55
C ASP A 466 1.56 -19.96 -10.69
N VAL A 467 2.29 -20.21 -9.61
CA VAL A 467 2.03 -21.35 -8.72
C VAL A 467 2.06 -20.92 -7.25
N LEU A 468 1.02 -21.30 -6.51
CA LEU A 468 0.90 -21.13 -5.06
C LEU A 468 0.87 -22.50 -4.38
N LEU A 469 1.92 -22.82 -3.63
CA LEU A 469 1.98 -24.01 -2.77
C LEU A 469 1.41 -23.66 -1.39
N LEU A 470 0.53 -24.51 -0.85
CA LEU A 470 -0.03 -24.36 0.49
C LEU A 470 -0.11 -25.70 1.21
N GLY A 471 0.37 -25.75 2.45
CA GLY A 471 0.02 -26.83 3.37
C GLY A 471 -1.38 -26.62 3.96
N VAL A 472 -2.03 -27.71 4.38
CA VAL A 472 -3.32 -27.67 5.08
C VAL A 472 -3.18 -28.23 6.50
N GLY A 473 -3.67 -27.48 7.49
CA GLY A 473 -3.75 -27.93 8.87
C GLY A 473 -4.81 -28.99 9.12
N PRO A 474 -4.73 -29.75 10.24
CA PRO A 474 -5.80 -30.69 10.62
C PRO A 474 -7.13 -30.00 10.95
N ASP A 475 -7.09 -28.69 11.20
CA ASP A 475 -8.19 -27.76 11.42
C ASP A 475 -8.61 -27.02 10.13
N GLY A 476 -8.01 -27.33 8.98
CA GLY A 476 -8.35 -26.70 7.70
C GLY A 476 -7.77 -25.30 7.50
N HIS A 477 -6.89 -24.81 8.39
CA HIS A 477 -6.15 -23.57 8.13
C HIS A 477 -5.19 -23.74 6.95
N ILE A 478 -4.95 -22.64 6.25
CA ILE A 478 -3.94 -22.49 5.20
C ILE A 478 -3.13 -21.23 5.48
N ALA A 479 -1.86 -21.19 5.05
CA ALA A 479 -0.95 -20.09 5.40
C ALA A 479 -1.04 -19.83 6.91
N SER A 480 -1.32 -18.59 7.33
CA SER A 480 -1.68 -18.26 8.72
C SER A 480 -3.11 -17.76 8.87
N LEU A 481 -4.03 -18.25 8.03
CA LEU A 481 -5.48 -17.99 8.09
C LEU A 481 -6.18 -19.14 8.82
N PHE A 482 -6.42 -18.95 10.12
CA PHE A 482 -7.00 -19.97 11.01
C PHE A 482 -8.53 -19.90 11.10
N PRO A 483 -9.23 -21.04 11.26
CA PRO A 483 -10.68 -21.06 11.49
C PRO A 483 -11.10 -20.10 12.61
N GLN A 484 -12.14 -19.32 12.33
CA GLN A 484 -12.78 -18.39 13.26
C GLN A 484 -11.83 -17.32 13.85
N HIS A 485 -10.71 -17.06 13.17
CA HIS A 485 -9.72 -16.09 13.60
C HIS A 485 -9.94 -14.73 12.93
N PRO A 486 -9.93 -13.60 13.67
CA PRO A 486 -10.12 -12.26 13.11
C PRO A 486 -9.15 -11.90 11.97
N GLY A 487 -7.95 -12.48 11.96
CA GLY A 487 -6.96 -12.29 10.88
C GLY A 487 -7.51 -12.60 9.48
N GLN A 488 -8.50 -13.51 9.36
CA GLN A 488 -9.16 -13.78 8.08
C GLN A 488 -9.89 -12.57 7.47
N ARG A 489 -10.27 -11.58 8.29
CA ARG A 489 -11.02 -10.41 7.85
C ARG A 489 -10.12 -9.32 7.26
N ARG A 490 -8.80 -9.47 7.36
CA ARG A 490 -7.81 -8.55 6.76
C ARG A 490 -7.73 -8.81 5.25
N VAL A 491 -8.61 -8.16 4.48
CA VAL A 491 -8.70 -8.29 3.00
C VAL A 491 -8.27 -7.05 2.24
N SER A 492 -7.99 -5.94 2.94
CA SER A 492 -7.60 -4.66 2.37
C SER A 492 -6.09 -4.55 2.08
N THR A 493 -5.27 -5.42 2.66
CA THR A 493 -3.81 -5.44 2.48
C THR A 493 -3.37 -6.69 1.74
N SER A 494 -2.21 -6.65 1.09
CA SER A 494 -1.66 -7.82 0.35
C SER A 494 -1.10 -8.89 1.30
N ALA A 495 -0.55 -8.46 2.44
CA ALA A 495 -0.16 -9.29 3.56
C ALA A 495 -0.64 -8.66 4.88
N ALA A 496 -0.75 -9.46 5.94
CA ALA A 496 -1.21 -9.01 7.26
C ALA A 496 -0.42 -9.67 8.39
N GLY A 497 -0.20 -8.90 9.45
CA GLY A 497 0.22 -9.42 10.74
C GLY A 497 -0.90 -10.24 11.37
N VAL A 498 -0.56 -11.42 11.86
CA VAL A 498 -1.44 -12.33 12.58
C VAL A 498 -0.88 -12.47 14.00
N THR A 499 -1.58 -11.87 14.95
CA THR A 499 -1.37 -12.11 16.39
C THR A 499 -2.26 -13.24 16.87
N ASP A 500 -1.98 -13.77 18.07
CA ASP A 500 -2.82 -14.79 18.74
C ASP A 500 -3.10 -16.04 17.91
N SER A 501 -2.16 -16.45 17.04
CA SER A 501 -2.26 -17.72 16.33
C SER A 501 -2.50 -18.86 17.35
N PRO A 502 -3.52 -19.72 17.13
CA PRO A 502 -3.83 -20.82 18.03
C PRO A 502 -2.74 -21.91 18.04
N LYS A 503 -1.72 -21.77 17.16
CA LYS A 503 -0.54 -22.63 17.10
C LYS A 503 0.72 -21.80 17.32
N PRO A 504 1.65 -22.23 18.19
CA PRO A 504 2.91 -21.53 18.37
C PRO A 504 3.75 -21.55 17.07
N PRO A 505 4.62 -20.55 16.84
CA PRO A 505 4.62 -19.23 17.47
C PRO A 505 3.34 -18.43 17.15
N SER A 506 2.93 -17.57 18.10
CA SER A 506 1.66 -16.82 18.04
C SER A 506 1.64 -15.68 17.02
N GLU A 507 2.82 -15.13 16.70
CA GLU A 507 2.98 -14.01 15.76
C GLU A 507 3.48 -14.49 14.41
N ARG A 508 2.78 -14.11 13.35
CA ARG A 508 3.03 -14.56 11.98
C ARG A 508 2.70 -13.47 10.98
N ILE A 509 3.34 -13.50 9.82
CA ILE A 509 2.96 -12.71 8.65
C ILE A 509 2.27 -13.66 7.67
N SER A 510 1.14 -13.25 7.08
CA SER A 510 0.38 -14.08 6.13
C SER A 510 0.00 -13.27 4.90
N LEU A 511 0.01 -13.90 3.73
CA LEU A 511 -0.76 -13.41 2.59
C LEU A 511 -2.26 -13.45 2.89
N THR A 512 -2.99 -12.51 2.31
CA THR A 512 -4.44 -12.35 2.51
C THR A 512 -5.25 -12.99 1.39
N TRP A 513 -6.58 -13.06 1.56
CA TRP A 513 -7.47 -13.72 0.60
C TRP A 513 -7.35 -13.23 -0.85
N PRO A 514 -7.34 -11.91 -1.16
CA PRO A 514 -7.19 -11.45 -2.54
C PRO A 514 -5.91 -11.96 -3.21
N VAL A 515 -4.81 -12.00 -2.44
CA VAL A 515 -3.49 -12.35 -2.96
C VAL A 515 -3.37 -13.86 -3.18
N LEU A 516 -3.80 -14.67 -2.20
CA LEU A 516 -3.82 -16.13 -2.33
C LEU A 516 -4.69 -16.58 -3.50
N ASN A 517 -5.83 -15.91 -3.71
CA ASN A 517 -6.76 -16.20 -4.80
C ASN A 517 -6.36 -15.57 -6.14
N SER A 518 -5.20 -14.92 -6.25
CA SER A 518 -4.67 -14.38 -7.51
C SER A 518 -3.74 -15.33 -8.26
N ALA A 519 -3.43 -16.50 -7.69
CA ALA A 519 -2.56 -17.48 -8.34
C ALA A 519 -3.26 -18.18 -9.52
N ARG A 520 -2.54 -18.47 -10.61
CA ARG A 520 -3.06 -19.31 -11.72
C ARG A 520 -3.35 -20.71 -11.21
N HIS A 521 -2.32 -21.32 -10.61
CA HIS A 521 -2.38 -22.67 -10.09
C HIS A 521 -2.20 -22.67 -8.58
N VAL A 522 -3.15 -23.27 -7.87
CA VAL A 522 -3.06 -23.52 -6.44
C VAL A 522 -2.82 -25.01 -6.21
N ALA A 523 -1.77 -25.35 -5.48
CA ALA A 523 -1.44 -26.71 -5.08
C ALA A 523 -1.53 -26.86 -3.55
N LEU A 524 -2.49 -27.64 -3.09
CA LEU A 524 -2.72 -27.94 -1.68
C LEU A 524 -2.02 -29.26 -1.34
N LEU A 525 -1.06 -29.22 -0.44
CA LEU A 525 -0.16 -30.32 -0.12
C LEU A 525 -0.56 -30.94 1.23
N VAL A 526 -1.08 -32.17 1.21
CA VAL A 526 -1.67 -32.80 2.39
C VAL A 526 -1.23 -34.26 2.50
N ALA A 527 -0.67 -34.62 3.66
CA ALA A 527 -0.34 -36.00 3.99
C ALA A 527 -0.70 -36.29 5.45
N GLY A 528 -1.06 -37.53 5.73
CA GLY A 528 -1.40 -38.01 7.07
C GLY A 528 -2.90 -38.11 7.35
N ALA A 529 -3.28 -39.17 8.07
CA ALA A 529 -4.68 -39.47 8.40
C ALA A 529 -5.34 -38.37 9.26
N GLU A 530 -4.57 -37.64 10.06
CA GLU A 530 -5.07 -36.53 10.88
C GLU A 530 -5.60 -35.36 10.04
N LYS A 531 -5.31 -35.32 8.73
CA LYS A 531 -5.76 -34.28 7.80
C LYS A 531 -7.05 -34.64 7.06
N ALA A 532 -7.44 -35.91 7.06
CA ALA A 532 -8.57 -36.39 6.28
C ALA A 532 -9.89 -35.68 6.58
N GLY A 533 -10.13 -35.32 7.85
CA GLY A 533 -11.28 -34.51 8.24
C GLY A 533 -11.28 -33.12 7.60
N ALA A 534 -10.14 -32.43 7.60
CA ALA A 534 -9.99 -31.12 6.98
C ALA A 534 -10.15 -31.17 5.46
N VAL A 535 -9.63 -32.22 4.81
CA VAL A 535 -9.82 -32.46 3.37
C VAL A 535 -11.31 -32.62 3.06
N ARG A 536 -12.01 -33.52 3.75
CA ARG A 536 -13.45 -33.72 3.58
C ARG A 536 -14.23 -32.41 3.75
N ASP A 537 -13.95 -31.67 4.81
CA ASP A 537 -14.67 -30.44 5.13
C ASP A 537 -14.39 -29.33 4.08
N ALA A 538 -13.16 -29.25 3.56
CA ALA A 538 -12.76 -28.28 2.53
C ALA A 538 -13.33 -28.58 1.13
N HIS A 539 -13.66 -29.84 0.85
CA HIS A 539 -14.39 -30.28 -0.35
C HIS A 539 -15.91 -30.05 -0.25
N GLY A 540 -16.42 -29.65 0.93
CA GLY A 540 -17.81 -29.28 1.15
C GLY A 540 -18.16 -27.88 0.62
N GLN A 541 -18.99 -27.17 1.39
CA GLN A 541 -19.35 -25.79 1.07
C GLN A 541 -18.15 -24.85 1.26
N ILE A 542 -18.01 -23.86 0.37
CA ILE A 542 -17.06 -22.76 0.52
C ILE A 542 -17.48 -21.94 1.76
N ASP A 543 -16.68 -22.01 2.81
CA ASP A 543 -16.88 -21.33 4.09
C ASP A 543 -15.50 -20.94 4.65
N PRO A 544 -14.95 -19.76 4.29
CA PRO A 544 -13.61 -19.37 4.72
C PRO A 544 -13.51 -19.27 6.24
N TRP A 545 -14.58 -18.76 6.88
CA TRP A 545 -14.60 -18.54 8.32
C TRP A 545 -14.42 -19.83 9.09
N ARG A 546 -15.08 -20.92 8.69
CA ARG A 546 -14.98 -22.22 9.37
C ARG A 546 -13.90 -23.13 8.82
N VAL A 547 -13.68 -23.11 7.50
CA VAL A 547 -12.74 -24.00 6.80
C VAL A 547 -11.94 -23.19 5.78
N PRO A 548 -10.86 -22.51 6.18
CA PRO A 548 -10.07 -21.65 5.29
C PRO A 548 -9.63 -22.31 3.97
N ALA A 549 -9.23 -23.60 4.00
CA ALA A 549 -8.84 -24.36 2.81
C ALA A 549 -9.97 -24.53 1.77
N SER A 550 -11.24 -24.35 2.15
CA SER A 550 -12.38 -24.37 1.22
C SER A 550 -12.39 -23.15 0.27
N SER A 551 -11.66 -22.08 0.60
CA SER A 551 -11.84 -20.75 0.00
C SER A 551 -10.60 -20.21 -0.73
N VAL A 552 -9.57 -21.03 -0.90
CA VAL A 552 -8.46 -20.73 -1.82
C VAL A 552 -8.65 -21.50 -3.11
N ARG A 553 -8.73 -20.78 -4.23
CA ARG A 553 -8.92 -21.37 -5.57
C ARG A 553 -8.03 -20.65 -6.57
N GLY A 554 -7.35 -21.42 -7.42
CA GLY A 554 -6.58 -20.89 -8.53
C GLY A 554 -7.49 -20.37 -9.65
N LEU A 555 -6.99 -19.40 -10.42
CA LEU A 555 -7.70 -18.85 -11.58
C LEU A 555 -7.85 -19.89 -12.70
N GLU A 556 -6.90 -20.82 -12.81
CA GLU A 556 -6.87 -21.86 -13.84
C GLU A 556 -7.01 -23.27 -13.27
N SER A 557 -6.40 -23.56 -12.13
CA SER A 557 -6.53 -24.87 -11.49
C SER A 557 -6.34 -24.82 -9.98
N THR A 558 -7.07 -25.68 -9.28
CA THR A 558 -6.83 -25.99 -7.86
C THR A 558 -6.60 -27.50 -7.75
N THR A 559 -5.42 -27.92 -7.30
CA THR A 559 -5.05 -29.34 -7.18
C THR A 559 -4.73 -29.68 -5.74
N TRP A 560 -5.36 -30.72 -5.20
CA TRP A 560 -5.03 -31.31 -3.91
C TRP A 560 -4.13 -32.51 -4.14
N TYR A 561 -2.88 -32.41 -3.68
CA TYR A 561 -1.95 -33.53 -3.65
C TYR A 561 -2.08 -34.20 -2.28
N LEU A 562 -2.67 -35.39 -2.27
CA LEU A 562 -3.05 -36.14 -1.07
C LEU A 562 -2.25 -37.43 -0.99
N ASP A 563 -1.79 -37.82 0.19
CA ASP A 563 -1.41 -39.22 0.39
C ASP A 563 -2.66 -40.09 0.60
N GLU A 564 -2.52 -41.41 0.47
CA GLU A 564 -3.63 -42.35 0.68
C GLU A 564 -4.31 -42.17 2.04
N ALA A 565 -3.55 -41.79 3.08
CA ALA A 565 -4.08 -41.58 4.43
C ALA A 565 -4.96 -40.32 4.53
N ALA A 566 -4.56 -39.21 3.91
CA ALA A 566 -5.34 -37.97 3.87
C ALA A 566 -6.55 -38.05 2.93
N ALA A 567 -6.48 -38.89 1.89
CA ALA A 567 -7.58 -39.11 0.94
C ALA A 567 -8.71 -40.00 1.49
N GLN A 568 -8.47 -40.73 2.59
CA GLN A 568 -9.50 -41.56 3.22
C GLN A 568 -10.57 -40.70 3.88
N ILE A 569 -11.72 -40.53 3.24
CA ILE A 569 -12.87 -39.85 3.85
C ILE A 569 -13.30 -40.66 5.08
N PRO A 570 -13.17 -40.13 6.32
CA PRO A 570 -13.63 -40.85 7.50
C PRO A 570 -15.15 -41.00 7.41
N SER A 571 -15.62 -42.24 7.54
CA SER A 571 -17.03 -42.65 7.49
C SER A 571 -17.92 -41.89 8.46
#